data_AF-A0A9E4DDC1-F1
#
_entry.id   AF-A0A9E4DDC1-F1
#
_cell.length_a   1.000
_cell.length_b   1.000
_cell.length_c   1.000
_cell.angle_alpha   90.00
_cell.angle_beta   90.00
_cell.angle_gamma   90.00
#
_symmetry.space_group_name_H-M   'P 1'
#
loop_
_entity.id
_entity.type
_entity.pdbx_description
1 polymer ?
#
loop_
_entity_poly.entity_id
_entity_poly.type
_entity_poly.pdbx_seq_one_letter_code
_entity_poly.pdbx_strand_id
1 'polypeptide(L)'
;MEALDLAKKVIAVNLQLELDELDPDTEILGNFPQFNSLTIVGVIGSIEDELDCVIDDEDITTDIFATVQDLADFIESRSSQ
;
A
#
# COMPACT_ATOMS: atom_id res chain seq x y z
N MET A 1 -2.48 -10.18 9.22
CA MET A 1 -3.72 -10.26 8.38
C MET A 1 -4.41 -8.90 8.24
N GLU A 2 -4.41 -8.03 9.25
CA GLU A 2 -4.93 -6.65 9.08
C GLU A 2 -4.13 -5.80 8.10
N ALA A 3 -2.81 -6.01 8.00
CA ALA A 3 -1.95 -5.24 7.11
C ALA A 3 -2.25 -5.43 5.62
N LEU A 4 -2.54 -6.67 5.20
CA LEU A 4 -2.90 -6.98 3.82
C LEU A 4 -4.28 -6.41 3.45
N ASP A 5 -5.25 -6.53 4.35
CA ASP A 5 -6.56 -5.91 4.19
C ASP A 5 -6.46 -4.38 4.08
N LEU A 6 -5.63 -3.76 4.93
CA LEU A 6 -5.35 -2.32 4.87
C LEU A 6 -4.70 -1.91 3.56
N ALA A 7 -3.62 -2.59 3.15
CA ALA A 7 -2.94 -2.37 1.87
C ALA A 7 -3.92 -2.44 0.69
N LYS A 8 -4.70 -3.54 0.60
CA LYS A 8 -5.71 -3.70 -0.44
C LYS A 8 -6.75 -2.58 -0.40
N LYS A 9 -7.22 -2.20 0.79
CA LYS A 9 -8.22 -1.15 1.00
C LYS A 9 -7.73 0.20 0.50
N VAL A 10 -6.53 0.64 0.91
CA VAL A 10 -5.99 1.93 0.48
C VAL A 10 -5.72 1.95 -1.03
N ILE A 11 -5.22 0.85 -1.59
CA ILE A 11 -5.00 0.72 -3.04
C ILE A 11 -6.34 0.77 -3.80
N ALA A 12 -7.32 -0.04 -3.40
CA ALA A 12 -8.63 -0.12 -4.03
C ALA A 12 -9.37 1.22 -3.99
N VAL A 13 -9.31 1.95 -2.87
CA VAL A 13 -9.90 3.30 -2.74
C VAL A 13 -9.23 4.29 -3.70
N ASN A 14 -7.90 4.29 -3.78
CA ASN A 14 -7.16 5.22 -4.63
C ASN A 14 -7.25 4.87 -6.13
N LEU A 15 -7.34 3.58 -6.48
CA LEU A 15 -7.43 3.09 -7.86
C LEU A 15 -8.87 2.87 -8.34
N GLN A 16 -9.86 3.03 -7.45
CA GLN A 16 -11.28 2.74 -7.70
C GLN A 16 -11.52 1.29 -8.17
N LEU A 17 -10.81 0.34 -7.55
CA LEU A 17 -10.90 -1.10 -7.84
C LEU A 17 -11.64 -1.84 -6.72
N GLU A 18 -12.02 -3.08 -6.98
CA GLU A 18 -12.56 -3.99 -5.96
C GLU A 18 -11.43 -4.76 -5.26
N LEU A 19 -11.56 -4.95 -3.95
CA LEU A 19 -10.57 -5.67 -3.13
C LEU A 19 -10.38 -7.14 -3.57
N ASP A 20 -11.44 -7.73 -4.10
CA ASP A 20 -11.48 -9.12 -4.56
C ASP A 20 -10.62 -9.34 -5.83
N GLU A 21 -10.33 -8.27 -6.58
CA GLU A 21 -9.45 -8.33 -7.76
C GLU A 21 -7.97 -8.09 -7.41
N LEU A 22 -7.65 -7.77 -6.15
CA LEU A 22 -6.28 -7.52 -5.70
C LEU A 22 -5.76 -8.74 -4.95
N ASP A 23 -4.87 -9.50 -5.58
CA ASP A 23 -4.12 -10.58 -4.95
C ASP A 23 -2.81 -10.07 -4.33
N PRO A 24 -2.30 -10.71 -3.25
CA PRO A 24 -1.00 -10.36 -2.66
C PRO A 24 0.15 -10.37 -3.69
N ASP A 25 0.16 -11.34 -4.59
CA ASP A 25 1.14 -11.46 -5.68
C ASP A 25 0.90 -10.47 -6.85
N THR A 26 -0.13 -9.62 -6.77
CA THR A 26 -0.41 -8.65 -7.83
C THR A 26 0.63 -7.54 -7.78
N GLU A 27 1.37 -7.37 -8.88
CA GLU A 27 2.27 -6.23 -9.07
C GLU A 27 1.45 -4.94 -9.09
N ILE A 28 1.81 -3.96 -8.26
CA ILE A 28 1.15 -2.65 -8.26
C ILE A 28 1.90 -1.72 -9.21
N LEU A 29 3.23 -1.67 -9.05
CA LEU A 29 4.14 -0.98 -9.95
C LEU A 29 4.24 -1.72 -11.27
N GLY A 30 3.61 -1.14 -12.29
CA GLY A 30 3.68 -1.64 -13.68
C GLY A 30 2.40 -2.30 -14.18
N ASN A 31 1.60 -2.90 -13.30
CA ASN A 31 0.29 -3.45 -13.68
C ASN A 31 -0.80 -2.38 -13.75
N PHE A 32 -0.73 -1.38 -12.87
CA PHE A 32 -1.70 -0.29 -12.83
C PHE A 32 -1.07 1.02 -13.35
N PRO A 33 -1.41 1.48 -14.56
CA PRO A 33 -0.90 2.76 -15.08
C PRO A 33 -1.40 3.97 -14.28
N GLN A 34 -2.45 3.77 -13.49
CA GLN A 34 -3.04 4.76 -12.59
C GLN A 34 -2.19 4.93 -11.32
N PHE A 35 -1.38 3.94 -10.95
CA PHE A 35 -0.53 3.99 -9.78
C PHE A 35 0.66 4.91 -10.05
N ASN A 36 0.52 6.16 -9.60
CA ASN A 36 1.50 7.21 -9.79
C ASN A 36 1.99 7.76 -8.43
N SER A 37 2.94 8.70 -8.47
CA SER A 37 3.47 9.32 -7.25
C SER A 37 2.39 9.99 -6.38
N LEU A 38 1.28 10.47 -6.95
CA LEU A 38 0.16 11.04 -6.18
C LEU A 38 -0.64 9.95 -5.46
N THR A 39 -0.86 8.81 -6.11
CA THR A 39 -1.50 7.64 -5.50
C THR A 39 -0.66 7.10 -4.34
N ILE A 40 0.66 7.03 -4.50
CA ILE A 40 1.59 6.61 -3.45
C ILE A 40 1.44 7.50 -2.22
N VAL A 41 1.47 8.83 -2.40
CA VAL A 41 1.30 9.78 -1.29
C VAL A 41 -0.05 9.62 -0.60
N GLY A 42 -1.13 9.39 -1.34
CA GLY A 42 -2.46 9.15 -0.77
C GLY A 42 -2.58 7.81 -0.01
N VAL A 43 -1.94 6.76 -0.54
CA VAL A 43 -1.85 5.44 0.10
C VAL A 43 -1.07 5.55 1.41
N ILE A 44 0.13 6.14 1.38
CA ILE A 44 0.96 6.34 2.57
C ILE A 44 0.24 7.17 3.62
N GLY A 45 -0.33 8.33 3.25
CA GLY A 45 -1.05 9.15 4.22
C GLY A 45 -2.25 8.45 4.85
N SER A 46 -2.92 7.54 4.13
CA SER A 46 -4.00 6.72 4.71
C SER A 46 -3.46 5.67 5.68
N ILE A 47 -2.28 5.10 5.39
CA ILE A 47 -1.61 4.14 6.25
C ILE A 47 -1.11 4.82 7.53
N GLU A 48 -0.48 5.99 7.42
CA GLU A 48 -0.02 6.79 8.55
C GLU A 48 -1.17 7.12 9.50
N ASP A 49 -2.34 7.50 8.96
CA ASP A 49 -3.55 7.80 9.74
C ASP A 49 -4.14 6.55 10.41
N GLU A 50 -4.23 5.40 9.72
CA GLU A 50 -4.75 4.16 10.35
C GLU A 50 -3.79 3.55 11.38
N LEU A 51 -2.47 3.69 11.18
CA LEU A 51 -1.45 3.14 12.09
C LEU A 51 -0.99 4.12 13.17
N ASP A 52 -1.44 5.38 13.13
CA ASP A 52 -0.92 6.49 13.95
C ASP A 52 0.62 6.56 13.90
N CYS A 53 1.18 6.35 12.71
CA CYS A 53 2.63 6.25 12.48
C CYS A 53 3.11 7.31 11.50
N VAL A 54 4.43 7.52 11.46
CA VAL A 54 5.08 8.42 10.51
C VAL A 54 5.99 7.58 9.61
N ILE A 55 5.77 7.68 8.31
CA ILE A 55 6.55 7.02 7.26
C ILE A 55 7.39 8.10 6.58
N ASP A 56 8.71 8.03 6.77
CA ASP A 56 9.64 8.96 6.12
C ASP A 56 9.68 8.72 4.60
N ASP A 57 9.83 9.79 3.81
CA ASP A 57 10.05 9.70 2.36
C ASP A 57 11.22 8.78 1.98
N GLU A 58 12.17 8.59 2.89
CA GLU A 58 13.32 7.69 2.74
C GLU A 58 12.91 6.20 2.74
N ASP A 59 11.85 5.85 3.49
CA ASP A 59 11.26 4.52 3.56
C ASP A 59 10.32 4.24 2.38
N ILE A 60 9.78 5.29 1.75
CA ILE A 60 8.89 5.23 0.60
C ILE A 60 9.70 4.90 -0.66
N THR A 61 10.04 3.63 -0.81
CA THR A 61 10.78 3.10 -1.96
C THR A 61 9.85 2.44 -2.96
N THR A 62 10.28 2.31 -4.22
CA THR A 62 9.52 1.55 -5.22
C THR A 62 9.36 0.08 -4.86
N ASP A 63 10.29 -0.48 -4.08
CA ASP A 63 10.25 -1.89 -3.68
C ASP A 63 9.05 -2.21 -2.78
N ILE A 64 8.69 -1.32 -1.83
CA ILE A 64 7.50 -1.52 -0.98
C ILE A 64 6.17 -1.40 -1.73
N PHE A 65 6.19 -0.88 -2.97
CA PHE A 65 5.04 -0.83 -3.88
C PHE A 65 5.18 -1.77 -5.07
N ALA A 66 6.13 -2.70 -5.03
CA ALA A 66 6.29 -3.68 -6.10
C ALA A 66 5.03 -4.54 -6.21
N THR A 67 4.58 -5.11 -5.09
CA THR A 67 3.37 -5.92 -4.99
C THR A 67 2.48 -5.49 -3.83
N VAL A 68 1.22 -5.98 -3.83
CA VAL A 68 0.31 -5.82 -2.69
C VAL A 68 0.88 -6.48 -1.43
N GLN A 69 1.59 -7.60 -1.59
CA GLN A 69 2.30 -8.26 -0.51
C GLN A 69 3.40 -7.38 0.08
N ASP A 70 4.26 -6.76 -0.74
CA ASP A 70 5.34 -5.88 -0.24
C ASP A 70 4.80 -4.73 0.62
N LEU A 71 3.71 -4.09 0.18
CA LEU A 71 3.08 -3.02 0.94
C LEU A 71 2.51 -3.55 2.27
N ALA A 72 1.89 -4.73 2.23
CA ALA A 72 1.34 -5.38 3.40
C ALA A 72 2.43 -5.79 4.40
N ASP A 73 3.56 -6.33 3.94
CA ASP A 73 4.72 -6.67 4.77
C ASP A 73 5.29 -5.42 5.44
N PHE A 74 5.36 -4.29 4.70
CA PHE A 74 5.78 -3.01 5.26
C PHE A 74 4.83 -2.53 6.38
N ILE A 75 3.52 -2.55 6.13
CA ILE A 75 2.49 -2.19 7.11
C ILE A 75 2.55 -3.13 8.33
N GLU A 76 2.69 -4.43 8.12
CA GLU A 76 2.78 -5.43 9.21
C GLU A 76 4.02 -5.19 10.06
N SER A 77 5.16 -4.87 9.45
CA SER A 77 6.39 -4.50 10.15
C SER A 77 6.22 -3.25 11.02
N ARG A 78 5.36 -2.30 10.63
CA ARG A 78 5.07 -1.08 11.42
C ARG A 78 4.03 -1.34 12.51
N SER A 79 2.98 -2.11 12.20
CA SER A 79 1.92 -2.47 13.16
C SER A 79 2.41 -3.42 14.26
N SER A 80 3.45 -4.22 13.99
CA SER A 80 4.05 -5.14 14.97
C SER A 80 5.15 -4.50 15.83
N GLN A 81 5.43 -3.20 15.68
CA GLN A 81 6.39 -2.46 16.51
C GLN A 81 5.70 -1.75 17.69
#